data_AF-A0A0G1CHJ4-F1
#
_entry.id   AF-A0A0G1CHJ4-F1
#
_cell.length_a   1.000
_cell.length_b   1.000
_cell.length_c   1.000
_cell.angle_alpha   90.00
_cell.angle_beta   90.00
_cell.angle_gamma   90.00
#
_symmetry.space_group_name_H-M   'P 1'
#
loop_
_entity.id
_entity.type
_entity.pdbx_description
1 polymer ?
#
loop_
_entity_poly.entity_id
_entity_poly.type
_entity_poly.pdbx_seq_one_letter_code
_entity_poly.pdbx_strand_id
1 'polypeptide(L)'
;MKPHIILASASIGRKTLLQKLGVPFSIQVSAVDEDKIVTKDPYKMLALRARAKAEDVATKIIQLSNSQINTNYPIEKNTRRYTLDAKRFLIIAADSMAILGNKTFGKARDKRHAKTIVQALNGQTHDFVTGTTIIHLSSVIPGLTGNLTKKDPRFREDDKFVEINRWENISTCHMSPND
;
A
#
# COMPACT_ATOMS: atom_id res chain seq x y z
N MET A 1 -11.40 4.25 20.24
CA MET A 1 -11.56 4.89 18.93
C MET A 1 -11.32 3.89 17.80
N LYS A 2 -12.17 3.89 16.76
CA LYS A 2 -11.90 3.15 15.51
C LYS A 2 -10.75 3.83 14.77
N PRO A 3 -9.83 3.08 14.12
CA PRO A 3 -8.75 3.69 13.36
C PRO A 3 -9.30 4.40 12.11
N HIS A 4 -8.67 5.49 11.71
CA HIS A 4 -8.92 6.13 10.42
C HIS A 4 -8.28 5.27 9.32
N ILE A 5 -9.08 4.80 8.37
CA ILE A 5 -8.60 3.95 7.26
C ILE A 5 -8.04 4.82 6.13
N ILE A 6 -6.84 4.51 5.66
CA ILE A 6 -6.16 5.21 4.58
C ILE A 6 -5.82 4.22 3.47
N LEU A 7 -6.30 4.48 2.25
CA LEU A 7 -5.90 3.74 1.06
C LEU A 7 -4.64 4.38 0.47
N ALA A 8 -3.51 3.67 0.56
CA ALA A 8 -2.21 4.05 0.04
C ALA A 8 -2.07 3.73 -1.46
N SER A 9 -3.07 4.09 -2.27
CA SER A 9 -3.13 3.69 -3.69
C SER A 9 -3.87 4.71 -4.56
N ALA A 10 -3.35 4.95 -5.76
CA ALA A 10 -4.03 5.69 -6.83
C ALA A 10 -4.98 4.82 -7.68
N SER A 11 -5.14 3.53 -7.36
CA SER A 11 -5.95 2.60 -8.18
C SER A 11 -7.44 2.87 -8.02
N ILE A 12 -8.10 3.20 -9.14
CA ILE A 12 -9.57 3.34 -9.22
C ILE A 12 -10.26 2.05 -8.76
N GLY A 13 -9.80 0.88 -9.23
CA GLY A 13 -10.38 -0.42 -8.83
C GLY A 13 -10.33 -0.68 -7.33
N ARG A 14 -9.21 -0.36 -6.65
CA ARG A 14 -9.09 -0.52 -5.20
C ARG A 14 -9.97 0.48 -4.44
N LYS A 15 -10.06 1.71 -4.93
CA LYS A 15 -11.01 2.70 -4.40
C LYS A 15 -12.44 2.17 -4.47
N THR A 16 -12.88 1.71 -5.64
CA THR A 16 -14.22 1.14 -5.84
C THR A 16 -14.46 -0.07 -4.95
N LEU A 17 -13.47 -0.96 -4.80
CA LEU A 17 -13.56 -2.13 -3.93
C LEU A 17 -13.79 -1.71 -2.46
N LEU A 18 -12.99 -0.80 -1.92
CA LEU A 18 -13.16 -0.32 -0.55
C LEU A 18 -14.48 0.44 -0.35
N GLN A 19 -14.93 1.20 -1.36
CA GLN A 19 -16.24 1.86 -1.32
C GLN A 19 -17.40 0.86 -1.22
N LYS A 20 -17.33 -0.26 -1.95
CA LYS A 20 -18.33 -1.33 -1.88
C LYS A 20 -18.42 -1.99 -0.50
N LEU A 21 -17.32 -1.98 0.27
CA LEU A 21 -17.31 -2.48 1.65
C LEU A 21 -18.02 -1.55 2.64
N GLY A 22 -18.43 -0.34 2.22
CA GLY A 22 -19.15 0.62 3.08
C GLY A 22 -18.33 1.19 4.22
N VAL A 23 -17.01 1.00 4.22
CA VAL A 23 -16.11 1.54 5.25
C VAL A 23 -15.67 2.96 4.89
N PRO A 24 -15.68 3.93 5.83
CA PRO A 24 -15.16 5.26 5.57
C PRO A 24 -13.63 5.20 5.51
N PHE A 25 -13.05 5.75 4.44
CA PHE A 25 -11.60 5.83 4.25
C PHE A 25 -11.21 7.11 3.52
N SER A 26 -9.96 7.53 3.69
CA SER A 26 -9.33 8.57 2.87
C SER A 26 -8.29 7.96 1.92
N ILE A 27 -7.91 8.70 0.89
CA ILE A 27 -6.92 8.26 -0.09
C ILE A 27 -5.68 9.10 0.08
N GLN A 28 -4.52 8.45 0.18
CA GLN A 28 -3.23 9.12 0.16
C GLN A 28 -2.32 8.36 -0.80
N VAL A 29 -1.99 8.97 -1.93
CA VAL A 29 -1.18 8.30 -2.96
C VAL A 29 0.28 8.23 -2.51
N SER A 30 0.87 7.04 -2.60
CA SER A 30 2.29 6.86 -2.38
C SER A 30 3.11 7.42 -3.55
N ALA A 31 4.25 8.02 -3.24
CA ALA A 31 5.22 8.54 -4.21
C ALA A 31 6.38 7.57 -4.48
N VAL A 32 6.27 6.31 -4.04
CA VAL A 32 7.32 5.30 -4.23
C VAL A 32 7.53 5.00 -5.72
N ASP A 33 8.78 5.09 -6.13
CA ASP A 33 9.25 4.67 -7.44
C ASP A 33 9.36 3.14 -7.48
N GLU A 34 8.32 2.51 -7.99
CA GLU A 34 8.19 1.06 -8.02
C GLU A 34 9.27 0.39 -8.88
N ASP A 35 9.77 1.08 -9.91
CA ASP A 35 10.77 0.55 -10.85
C ASP A 35 12.14 0.34 -10.17
N LYS A 36 12.36 0.90 -8.98
CA LYS A 36 13.55 0.65 -8.15
C LYS A 36 13.44 -0.61 -7.29
N ILE A 37 12.23 -1.13 -7.09
CA ILE A 37 11.97 -2.32 -6.27
C ILE A 37 11.76 -3.49 -7.23
N VAL A 38 12.88 -4.13 -7.60
CA VAL A 38 12.90 -5.27 -8.51
C VAL A 38 13.61 -6.45 -7.84
N THR A 39 12.94 -7.60 -7.80
CA THR A 39 13.51 -8.85 -7.31
C THR A 39 13.31 -9.96 -8.34
N LYS A 40 14.16 -11.01 -8.28
CA LYS A 40 14.03 -12.19 -9.16
C LYS A 40 12.69 -12.91 -8.99
N ASP A 41 12.19 -12.91 -7.76
CA ASP A 41 10.88 -13.47 -7.42
C ASP A 41 9.79 -12.37 -7.57
N PRO A 42 8.84 -12.52 -8.50
CA PRO A 42 7.78 -11.54 -8.72
C PRO A 42 6.81 -11.45 -7.54
N TYR A 43 6.58 -12.52 -6.80
CA TYR A 43 5.70 -12.53 -5.64
C TYR A 43 6.28 -11.68 -4.51
N LYS A 44 7.58 -11.88 -4.25
CA LYS A 44 8.34 -11.05 -3.30
C LYS A 44 8.42 -9.59 -3.75
N MET A 45 8.54 -9.34 -5.06
CA MET A 45 8.57 -7.97 -5.60
C MET A 45 7.28 -7.22 -5.28
N LEU A 46 6.11 -7.81 -5.57
CA LEU A 46 4.80 -7.22 -5.31
C LEU A 46 4.58 -6.95 -3.82
N ALA A 47 5.00 -7.87 -2.96
CA ALA A 47 5.00 -7.69 -1.51
C ALA A 47 5.81 -6.47 -1.06
N LEU A 48 7.06 -6.37 -1.54
CA LEU A 48 7.97 -5.27 -1.20
C LEU A 48 7.44 -3.92 -1.68
N ARG A 49 6.84 -3.88 -2.88
CA ARG A 49 6.21 -2.67 -3.42
C ARG A 49 4.99 -2.25 -2.62
N ALA A 50 4.11 -3.19 -2.26
CA ALA A 50 2.97 -2.92 -1.38
C ALA A 50 3.42 -2.36 -0.03
N ARG A 51 4.44 -2.98 0.58
CA ARG A 51 5.03 -2.51 1.85
C ARG A 51 5.61 -1.11 1.74
N ALA A 52 6.44 -0.86 0.73
CA ALA A 52 7.05 0.45 0.52
C ALA A 52 5.98 1.56 0.36
N LYS A 53 4.88 1.27 -0.36
CA LYS A 53 3.76 2.21 -0.51
C LYS A 53 3.10 2.55 0.84
N ALA A 54 2.88 1.55 1.69
CA ALA A 54 2.33 1.78 3.02
C ALA A 54 3.29 2.56 3.92
N GLU A 55 4.59 2.23 3.90
CA GLU A 55 5.64 2.91 4.68
C GLU A 55 5.80 4.39 4.29
N ASP A 56 5.73 4.71 3.00
CA ASP A 56 5.78 6.10 2.51
C ASP A 56 4.58 6.93 3.02
N VAL A 57 3.38 6.37 2.97
CA VAL A 57 2.17 7.03 3.50
C VAL A 57 2.25 7.19 5.01
N ALA A 58 2.69 6.15 5.74
CA ALA A 58 2.90 6.21 7.18
C ALA A 58 3.88 7.31 7.57
N THR A 59 5.00 7.43 6.83
CA THR A 59 6.02 8.46 7.05
C THR A 59 5.44 9.86 6.91
N LYS A 60 4.66 10.10 5.85
CA LYS A 60 3.99 11.38 5.62
C LYS A 60 3.00 11.73 6.75
N ILE A 61 2.23 10.76 7.24
CA ILE A 61 1.29 10.96 8.35
C ILE A 61 2.02 11.37 9.63
N ILE A 62 3.14 10.71 9.94
CA ILE A 62 3.92 11.02 11.13
C ILE A 62 4.58 12.40 11.02
N GLN A 63 5.13 12.75 9.85
CA GLN A 63 5.71 14.07 9.59
C GLN A 63 4.67 15.18 9.79
N LEU A 64 3.47 15.04 9.22
CA LEU A 64 2.37 15.98 9.39
C LEU A 64 1.92 16.09 10.85
N SER A 65 1.90 14.96 11.58
CA SER A 65 1.52 14.94 12.99
C SER A 65 2.55 15.70 13.85
N ASN A 66 3.84 15.53 13.58
CA ASN A 66 4.91 16.22 14.32
C ASN A 66 4.91 17.74 14.09
N SER A 67 4.56 18.20 12.88
CA SER A 67 4.44 19.63 12.57
C SER A 67 3.28 20.33 13.29
N GLN A 68 2.29 19.57 13.79
CA GLN A 68 1.16 20.10 14.56
C GLN A 68 1.37 20.01 16.09
N ILE A 69 2.47 19.41 16.56
CA ILE A 69 2.79 19.39 17.99
C ILE A 69 3.36 20.76 18.36
N ASN A 70 2.53 21.57 19.02
CA ASN A 70 2.94 22.83 19.64
C ASN A 70 3.99 22.51 20.73
N THR A 71 5.26 22.83 20.48
CA THR A 71 6.39 22.56 21.40
C THR A 71 6.40 23.45 22.65
N ASN A 72 5.38 24.28 22.86
CA ASN A 72 5.23 25.14 24.04
C ASN A 72 4.63 24.43 25.28
N TYR A 73 4.47 23.11 25.25
CA TYR A 73 4.00 22.36 26.41
C TYR A 73 5.19 21.91 27.27
N PRO A 74 5.32 22.37 28.53
CA PRO A 74 6.47 22.04 29.36
C PRO A 74 6.52 20.53 29.64
N ILE A 75 7.68 19.94 29.35
CA ILE A 75 7.95 18.52 29.59
C ILE A 75 8.24 18.33 31.09
N GLU A 76 7.19 18.26 31.91
CA GLU A 76 7.35 17.87 33.32
C GLU A 76 7.58 16.36 33.42
N LYS A 77 8.69 15.99 34.08
CA LYS A 77 9.29 14.66 34.17
C LYS A 77 8.46 13.59 34.91
N ASN A 78 7.18 13.82 35.24
CA ASN A 78 6.48 12.93 36.17
C ASN A 78 4.99 12.66 35.91
N THR A 79 4.54 12.65 34.64
CA THR A 79 3.11 12.45 34.34
C THR A 79 2.86 11.12 33.62
N ARG A 80 2.60 10.07 34.39
CA ARG A 80 2.01 8.77 33.95
C ARG A 80 0.55 8.92 33.42
N ARG A 81 0.19 10.07 32.87
CA ARG A 81 -1.21 10.43 32.56
C ARG A 81 -1.35 11.21 31.25
N TYR A 82 -0.55 10.86 30.25
CA TYR A 82 -0.85 11.21 28.87
C TYR A 82 -2.00 10.33 28.36
N THR A 83 -3.25 10.70 28.64
CA THR A 83 -4.36 10.42 27.72
C THR A 83 -4.23 11.38 26.53
N LEU A 84 -3.14 11.26 25.78
CA LEU A 84 -3.11 11.81 24.42
C LEU A 84 -4.11 10.97 23.63
N ASP A 85 -5.14 11.59 23.06
CA ASP A 85 -6.05 10.98 22.09
C ASP A 85 -5.21 10.52 20.90
N ALA A 86 -4.59 9.34 21.05
CA ALA A 86 -3.69 8.80 20.06
C ALA A 86 -4.52 8.49 18.82
N LYS A 87 -4.35 9.30 17.78
CA LYS A 87 -4.95 9.02 16.48
C LYS A 87 -4.36 7.71 15.98
N ARG A 88 -5.25 6.75 15.74
CA ARG A 88 -4.92 5.45 15.16
C ARG A 88 -5.25 5.49 13.68
N PHE A 89 -4.33 5.05 12.85
CA PHE A 89 -4.51 4.91 11.42
C PHE A 89 -4.36 3.45 11.01
N LEU A 90 -5.14 3.05 10.01
CA LEU A 90 -5.04 1.76 9.33
C LEU A 90 -4.71 2.03 7.87
N ILE A 91 -3.45 1.83 7.48
CA ILE A 91 -2.97 2.14 6.13
C ILE A 91 -2.99 0.86 5.32
N ILE A 92 -3.70 0.87 4.20
CA ILE A 92 -3.86 -0.28 3.30
C ILE A 92 -3.17 0.05 1.98
N ALA A 93 -2.17 -0.75 1.62
CA ALA A 93 -1.46 -0.67 0.35
C ALA A 93 -1.57 -1.98 -0.42
N ALA A 94 -1.45 -1.90 -1.73
CA ALA A 94 -1.43 -3.08 -2.59
C ALA A 94 -0.74 -2.80 -3.92
N ASP A 95 -0.19 -3.87 -4.50
CA ASP A 95 0.45 -3.88 -5.82
C ASP A 95 -0.01 -5.11 -6.60
N SER A 96 -0.27 -4.99 -7.91
CA SER A 96 -0.78 -6.12 -8.70
C SER A 96 -0.12 -6.21 -10.07
N MET A 97 0.12 -7.43 -10.54
CA MET A 97 0.62 -7.72 -11.88
C MET A 97 0.07 -9.06 -12.39
N ALA A 98 0.00 -9.20 -13.71
CA ALA A 98 -0.11 -10.51 -14.34
C ALA A 98 1.29 -11.14 -14.49
N ILE A 99 1.38 -12.46 -14.32
CA ILE A 99 2.61 -13.24 -14.40
C ILE A 99 2.39 -14.37 -15.41
N LEU A 100 3.19 -14.38 -16.48
CA LEU A 100 3.22 -15.45 -17.48
C LEU A 100 4.62 -16.03 -17.54
N GLY A 101 4.78 -17.23 -16.98
CA GLY A 101 6.09 -17.86 -16.82
C GLY A 101 7.01 -16.98 -15.95
N ASN A 102 8.10 -16.48 -16.54
CA ASN A 102 9.07 -15.60 -15.87
C ASN A 102 8.86 -14.10 -16.19
N LYS A 103 7.80 -13.74 -16.94
CA LYS A 103 7.51 -12.35 -17.33
C LYS A 103 6.40 -11.78 -16.46
N THR A 104 6.54 -10.52 -16.09
CA THR A 104 5.55 -9.75 -15.34
C THR A 104 4.96 -8.64 -16.19
N PHE A 105 3.67 -8.39 -16.03
CA PHE A 105 2.91 -7.41 -16.79
C PHE A 105 2.17 -6.50 -15.81
N GLY A 106 2.68 -5.28 -15.67
CA GLY A 106 2.05 -4.21 -14.89
C GLY A 106 1.08 -3.37 -15.72
N LYS A 107 0.87 -2.11 -15.29
CA LYS A 107 0.06 -1.17 -16.06
C LYS A 107 0.73 -0.83 -17.39
N ALA A 108 -0.08 -0.75 -18.45
CA ALA A 108 0.38 -0.20 -19.71
C ALA A 108 0.80 1.26 -19.54
N ARG A 109 1.89 1.64 -20.21
CA ARG A 109 2.41 3.02 -20.21
C ARG A 109 1.68 3.87 -21.26
N ASP A 110 1.25 3.22 -22.34
CA ASP A 110 0.55 3.82 -23.47
C ASP A 110 -0.27 2.74 -24.23
N LYS A 111 -1.00 3.17 -25.28
CA LYS A 111 -1.85 2.29 -26.11
C LYS A 111 -1.06 1.19 -26.83
N ARG A 112 0.19 1.46 -27.26
CA ARG A 112 1.02 0.46 -27.96
C ARG A 112 1.47 -0.62 -26.97
N HIS A 113 1.95 -0.21 -25.79
CA HIS A 113 2.30 -1.14 -24.72
C HIS A 113 1.10 -1.97 -24.28
N ALA A 114 -0.10 -1.37 -24.18
CA ALA A 114 -1.32 -2.12 -23.88
C ALA A 114 -1.58 -3.24 -24.90
N LYS A 115 -1.43 -2.95 -26.21
CA LYS A 115 -1.56 -3.94 -27.27
C LYS A 115 -0.55 -5.08 -27.11
N THR A 116 0.71 -4.76 -26.79
CA THR A 116 1.75 -5.77 -26.53
C THR A 116 1.41 -6.65 -25.32
N ILE A 117 0.92 -6.07 -24.22
CA ILE A 117 0.49 -6.82 -23.03
C ILE A 117 -0.64 -7.77 -23.38
N VAL A 118 -1.70 -7.27 -24.03
CA VAL A 118 -2.86 -8.10 -24.41
C VAL A 118 -2.46 -9.21 -25.36
N GLN A 119 -1.65 -8.92 -26.38
CA GLN A 119 -1.16 -9.93 -27.33
C GLN A 119 -0.32 -11.02 -26.65
N ALA A 120 0.50 -10.65 -25.65
CA ALA A 120 1.31 -11.62 -24.92
C ALA A 120 0.47 -12.54 -24.01
N LEU A 121 -0.60 -12.01 -23.41
CA LEU A 121 -1.47 -12.77 -22.51
C LEU A 121 -2.56 -13.56 -23.25
N ASN A 122 -2.93 -13.15 -24.48
CA ASN A 122 -4.06 -13.72 -25.21
C ASN A 122 -3.90 -15.23 -25.47
N GLY A 123 -4.89 -16.01 -25.03
CA GLY A 123 -4.88 -17.47 -25.19
C GLY A 123 -3.87 -18.19 -24.28
N GLN A 124 -3.22 -17.48 -23.35
CA GLN A 124 -2.27 -18.04 -22.39
C GLN A 124 -2.85 -18.03 -20.97
N THR A 125 -2.67 -19.13 -20.23
CA THR A 125 -2.93 -19.15 -18.79
C THR A 125 -1.84 -18.37 -18.08
N HIS A 126 -2.24 -17.41 -17.26
CA HIS A 126 -1.36 -16.53 -16.50
C HIS A 126 -1.93 -16.29 -15.12
N ASP A 127 -1.06 -15.98 -14.17
CA ASP A 127 -1.44 -15.68 -12.80
C ASP A 127 -1.68 -14.19 -12.65
N PHE A 128 -2.85 -13.78 -12.18
CA PHE A 128 -3.03 -12.41 -11.70
C PHE A 128 -2.79 -12.38 -10.20
N VAL A 129 -1.76 -11.65 -9.78
CA VAL A 129 -1.27 -11.64 -8.40
C VAL A 129 -1.38 -10.24 -7.81
N THR A 130 -1.82 -10.16 -6.55
CA THR A 130 -1.78 -8.93 -5.76
C THR A 130 -0.97 -9.14 -4.49
N GLY A 131 0.02 -8.30 -4.24
CA GLY A 131 0.64 -8.16 -2.92
C GLY A 131 -0.09 -7.08 -2.13
N THR A 132 -0.36 -7.34 -0.85
CA THR A 132 -1.06 -6.41 0.04
C THR A 132 -0.23 -6.13 1.28
N THR A 133 -0.43 -4.96 1.88
CA THR A 133 0.17 -4.61 3.18
C THR A 133 -0.78 -3.74 3.98
N ILE A 134 -0.89 -4.04 5.27
CA ILE A 134 -1.67 -3.26 6.22
C ILE A 134 -0.73 -2.79 7.33
N ILE A 135 -0.70 -1.49 7.59
CA ILE A 135 0.07 -0.90 8.70
C ILE A 135 -0.90 -0.31 9.72
N HIS A 136 -0.74 -0.74 10.98
CA HIS A 136 -1.37 -0.08 12.12
C HIS A 136 -0.42 0.97 12.68
N LEU A 137 -0.83 2.23 12.60
CA LEU A 137 -0.03 3.37 13.02
C LEU A 137 -0.71 4.13 14.17
N SER A 138 0.05 4.44 15.22
CA SER A 138 -0.37 5.35 16.29
C SER A 138 0.42 6.65 16.23
N SER A 139 -0.28 7.79 16.25
CA SER A 139 0.32 9.13 16.08
C SER A 139 1.21 9.58 17.25
N VAL A 140 1.16 8.91 18.40
CA VAL A 140 1.88 9.33 19.62
C VAL A 140 2.49 8.13 20.34
N ILE A 141 3.79 8.20 20.57
CA ILE A 141 4.43 7.61 21.75
C ILE A 141 5.20 8.76 22.43
N PRO A 142 4.86 9.17 23.67
CA PRO A 142 5.59 10.22 24.37
C PRO A 142 7.09 9.87 24.43
N GLY A 143 7.95 10.77 23.95
CA GLY A 143 9.42 10.61 23.99
C GLY A 143 10.10 10.12 22.70
N LEU A 144 9.37 9.80 21.62
CA LEU A 144 9.96 9.45 20.32
C LEU A 144 9.99 10.66 19.35
N THR A 145 11.08 11.44 19.41
CA THR A 145 11.44 12.42 18.38
C THR A 145 12.65 11.89 17.60
N GLY A 146 12.48 11.59 16.31
CA GLY A 146 13.56 11.05 15.48
C GLY A 146 13.09 10.53 14.12
N ASN A 147 14.05 10.26 13.23
CA ASN A 147 13.81 9.67 11.92
C ASN A 147 13.19 8.28 12.06
N LEU A 148 12.19 7.99 11.23
CA LEU A 148 11.53 6.70 11.22
C LEU A 148 12.50 5.61 10.77
N THR A 149 12.56 4.54 11.54
CA THR A 149 13.27 3.32 11.14
C THR A 149 12.26 2.19 11.04
N LYS A 150 12.58 1.12 10.30
CA LYS A 150 11.73 -0.09 10.22
C LYS A 150 11.42 -0.74 11.58
N LYS A 151 12.14 -0.36 12.64
CA LYS A 151 11.96 -0.84 14.02
C LYS A 151 11.27 0.19 14.92
N ASP A 152 10.71 1.25 14.34
CA ASP A 152 10.08 2.29 15.14
C ASP A 152 8.80 1.76 15.82
N PRO A 153 8.67 1.89 17.14
CA PRO A 153 7.59 1.31 17.93
C PRO A 153 6.20 1.86 17.58
N ARG A 154 6.12 2.97 16.81
CA ARG A 154 4.86 3.51 16.28
C ARG A 154 4.29 2.62 15.19
N PHE A 155 5.12 1.81 14.52
CA PHE A 155 4.67 0.76 13.63
C PHE A 155 4.35 -0.48 14.47
N ARG A 156 3.07 -0.86 14.51
CA ARG A 156 2.73 -2.25 14.76
C ARG A 156 2.50 -2.88 13.40
N GLU A 157 3.51 -3.59 12.93
CA GLU A 157 3.33 -4.53 11.82
C GLU A 157 2.50 -5.67 12.36
N ASP A 158 1.19 -5.60 12.13
CA ASP A 158 0.42 -6.84 12.04
C ASP A 158 0.84 -7.42 10.68
N ASP A 159 1.85 -8.29 10.67
CA ASP A 159 2.35 -9.05 9.51
C ASP A 159 1.29 -10.04 8.98
N LYS A 160 0.03 -9.60 8.87
CA LYS A 160 -1.01 -10.35 8.21
C LYS A 160 -0.86 -10.18 6.70
N PHE A 161 0.07 -10.98 6.19
CA PHE A 161 0.09 -11.65 4.91
C PHE A 161 0.08 -10.77 3.64
N VAL A 162 1.14 -10.96 2.86
CA VAL A 162 1.08 -10.89 1.40
C VAL A 162 0.07 -11.96 0.96
N GLU A 163 -1.20 -11.61 0.87
CA GLU A 163 -2.19 -12.51 0.32
C GLU A 163 -2.02 -12.49 -1.20
N ILE A 164 -1.18 -13.39 -1.70
CA ILE A 164 -1.05 -13.71 -3.12
C ILE A 164 -2.38 -14.34 -3.53
N ASN A 165 -3.34 -13.49 -3.85
CA ASN A 165 -4.57 -13.94 -4.47
C ASN A 165 -4.21 -14.35 -5.90
N ARG A 166 -4.02 -15.65 -6.13
CA ARG A 166 -3.76 -16.23 -7.45
C ARG A 166 -5.09 -16.45 -8.14
N TRP A 167 -5.36 -15.68 -9.19
CA TRP A 167 -6.50 -15.94 -10.06
C TRP A 167 -6.01 -16.84 -11.19
N GLU A 168 -6.24 -18.13 -11.04
CA GLU A 168 -6.02 -19.11 -12.12
C GLU A 168 -7.23 -19.06 -13.07
N ASN A 169 -6.98 -19.12 -14.37
CA ASN A 169 -8.01 -19.15 -15.43
C ASN A 169 -8.78 -17.85 -15.70
N ILE A 170 -8.10 -16.70 -15.76
CA ILE A 170 -8.68 -15.56 -16.49
C ILE A 170 -8.50 -15.85 -17.99
N SER A 171 -9.51 -16.46 -18.60
CA SER A 171 -9.67 -16.50 -20.06
C SER A 171 -9.61 -15.05 -20.54
N THR A 172 -8.53 -14.66 -21.21
CA THR A 172 -8.30 -13.27 -21.60
C THR A 172 -9.45 -12.74 -22.44
N CYS A 173 -9.80 -11.48 -22.18
CA CYS A 173 -10.71 -10.66 -22.94
C CYS A 173 -10.51 -10.88 -24.45
N HIS A 174 -11.55 -11.32 -25.16
CA HIS A 174 -11.59 -11.20 -26.62
C HIS A 174 -11.55 -9.71 -26.96
N MET A 175 -10.41 -9.20 -27.43
CA MET A 175 -10.43 -7.99 -28.24
C MET A 175 -10.95 -8.42 -29.62
N SER A 176 -12.10 -7.86 -30.01
CA SER A 176 -12.53 -7.94 -31.40
C SER A 176 -11.41 -7.34 -32.27
N PRO A 177 -11.11 -7.89 -33.46
CA PRO A 177 -10.08 -7.33 -34.32
C PRO A 177 -10.36 -5.90 -34.83
N ASN A 178 -11.50 -5.28 -34.47
CA ASN A 178 -12.04 -4.09 -35.12
C ASN A 178 -12.24 -2.84 -34.24
N ASP A 179 -11.62 -2.72 -33.05
CA ASP A 179 -11.72 -1.53 -32.16
C ASP A 179 -10.38 -0.81 -31.86
#